data_AF-A0A8D8S4A3-F1
#
_entry.id   AF-A0A8D8S4A3-F1
#
_cell.length_a   1.000
_cell.length_b   1.000
_cell.length_c   1.000
_cell.angle_alpha   90.00
_cell.angle_beta   90.00
_cell.angle_gamma   90.00
#
_symmetry.space_group_name_H-M   'P 1'
#
loop_
_entity.id
_entity.type
_entity.pdbx_description
1 polymer ?
#
loop_
_entity_poly.entity_id
_entity_poly.type
_entity_poly.pdbx_seq_one_letter_code
_entity_poly.pdbx_strand_id
1 'polypeptide(L)'
;MSYEDKVKHFKLHTLRHRRDISDVLFIVKLLESKIKCNELLSEIVMRNNTKNTINTDLFNINKWSPNIAQNSSLTRCLSICNKLANPPFNIIFDVGTHQTIKTN
;
A
#
# COMPACT_ATOMS: atom_id res chain seq x y z
N MET A 1 -8.81 -16.44 -26.36
CA MET A 1 -9.18 -15.97 -25.02
C MET A 1 -7.96 -15.30 -24.39
N SER A 2 -8.01 -13.99 -24.15
CA SER A 2 -6.92 -13.20 -23.56
C SER A 2 -6.70 -13.56 -22.08
N TYR A 3 -5.64 -13.01 -21.49
CA TYR A 3 -5.38 -13.19 -20.05
C TYR A 3 -6.49 -12.54 -19.22
N GLU A 4 -6.93 -11.36 -19.61
CA GLU A 4 -8.01 -10.59 -18.99
C GLU A 4 -9.32 -11.37 -19.04
N ASP A 5 -9.61 -12.02 -20.18
CA ASP A 5 -10.80 -12.86 -20.34
C ASP A 5 -10.76 -14.07 -19.41
N LYS A 6 -9.59 -14.73 -19.27
CA LYS A 6 -9.41 -15.88 -18.36
C LYS A 6 -9.62 -15.46 -16.92
N VAL A 7 -9.01 -14.35 -16.49
CA VAL A 7 -9.14 -13.85 -15.12
C VAL A 7 -10.59 -13.53 -14.80
N LYS A 8 -11.31 -12.87 -15.73
CA LYS A 8 -12.73 -12.56 -15.56
C LYS A 8 -13.61 -13.82 -15.56
N HIS A 9 -13.38 -14.74 -16.49
CA HIS A 9 -14.15 -15.98 -16.62
C HIS A 9 -14.07 -16.84 -15.36
N PHE A 10 -12.86 -17.02 -14.82
CA PHE A 10 -12.65 -17.80 -13.59
C PHE A 10 -12.82 -16.98 -12.31
N LYS A 11 -13.27 -15.72 -12.39
CA LYS A 11 -13.40 -14.77 -11.26
C LYS A 11 -12.11 -14.70 -10.41
N LEU A 12 -10.96 -14.79 -11.07
CA LEU A 12 -9.67 -14.71 -10.41
C LEU A 12 -9.27 -13.26 -10.19
N HIS A 13 -8.40 -13.03 -9.22
CA HIS A 13 -7.69 -11.76 -9.11
C HIS A 13 -6.53 -11.73 -10.10
N THR A 14 -6.28 -10.56 -10.69
CA THR A 14 -5.10 -10.35 -11.55
C THR A 14 -3.81 -10.61 -10.76
N LEU A 15 -2.75 -11.04 -11.44
CA LEU A 15 -1.40 -11.14 -10.88
C LEU A 15 -0.96 -9.85 -10.18
N ARG A 16 -1.31 -8.68 -10.75
CA ARG A 16 -1.04 -7.38 -10.12
C ARG A 16 -1.72 -7.27 -8.76
N HIS A 17 -3.03 -7.51 -8.70
CA HIS A 17 -3.80 -7.42 -7.47
C HIS A 17 -3.32 -8.42 -6.40
N ARG A 18 -2.97 -9.64 -6.78
CA ARG A 18 -2.40 -10.63 -5.85
C ARG A 18 -1.05 -10.21 -5.28
N ARG A 19 -0.20 -9.56 -6.07
CA ARG A 19 1.06 -8.97 -5.59
C ARG A 19 0.80 -7.80 -4.64
N ASP A 20 -0.14 -6.92 -4.97
CA ASP A 20 -0.51 -5.78 -4.12
C ASP A 20 -0.98 -6.27 -2.73
N ILE A 21 -1.82 -7.32 -2.67
CA ILE A 21 -2.24 -7.95 -1.41
C ILE A 21 -1.03 -8.51 -0.64
N SER A 22 -0.14 -9.21 -1.34
CA SER A 22 1.03 -9.84 -0.71
C SER A 22 1.97 -8.80 -0.11
N ASP A 23 2.16 -7.66 -0.78
CA ASP A 23 2.97 -6.54 -0.30
C ASP A 23 2.40 -5.92 0.98
N VAL A 24 1.08 -5.66 0.99
CA VAL A 24 0.41 -5.11 2.18
C VAL A 24 0.52 -6.10 3.35
N LEU A 25 0.27 -7.38 3.10
CA LEU A 25 0.39 -8.43 4.12
C LEU A 25 1.82 -8.51 4.67
N PHE A 26 2.83 -8.38 3.80
CA PHE A 26 4.23 -8.37 4.21
C PHE A 26 4.52 -7.21 5.17
N ILE A 27 4.13 -5.98 4.81
CA ILE A 27 4.33 -4.80 5.66
C ILE A 27 3.61 -4.94 6.99
N VAL A 28 2.35 -5.38 7.00
CA VAL A 28 1.59 -5.60 8.24
C VAL A 28 2.32 -6.62 9.13
N LYS A 29 2.74 -7.76 8.58
CA LYS A 29 3.46 -8.78 9.35
C LYS A 29 4.82 -8.29 9.85
N LEU A 30 5.51 -7.45 9.10
CA LEU A 30 6.79 -6.86 9.50
C LEU A 30 6.59 -5.88 10.67
N LEU A 31 5.60 -4.99 10.59
CA LEU A 31 5.28 -4.01 11.65
C LEU A 31 4.74 -4.68 12.91
N GLU A 32 3.94 -5.74 12.78
CA GLU A 32 3.44 -6.54 13.91
C GLU A 32 4.51 -7.49 14.50
N SER A 33 5.77 -7.41 14.06
CA SER A 33 6.86 -8.28 14.51
C SER A 33 6.61 -9.78 14.28
N LYS A 34 5.67 -10.14 13.38
CA LYS A 34 5.45 -11.53 12.92
C LYS A 34 6.57 -11.99 11.99
N ILE A 35 7.20 -11.04 11.28
CA ILE A 35 8.46 -11.23 10.59
C ILE A 35 9.53 -10.49 11.39
N LYS A 36 10.45 -11.23 12.02
CA LYS A 36 11.53 -10.65 12.82
C LYS A 36 12.73 -10.31 11.92
N CYS A 37 12.73 -9.10 11.38
CA CYS A 37 13.87 -8.58 10.63
C CYS A 37 14.09 -7.10 10.98
N ASN A 38 14.97 -6.85 11.94
CA ASN A 38 15.22 -5.51 12.46
C ASN A 38 15.89 -4.59 11.43
N GLU A 39 16.71 -5.14 10.55
CA GLU A 39 17.34 -4.40 9.44
C GLU A 39 16.26 -3.80 8.54
N LEU A 40 15.33 -4.62 8.04
CA LEU A 40 14.21 -4.17 7.22
C LEU A 40 13.28 -3.21 7.97
N LEU A 41 13.06 -3.42 9.27
CA LEU A 41 12.23 -2.52 10.08
C LEU A 41 12.89 -1.14 10.22
N SER A 42 14.22 -1.08 10.37
CA SER A 42 14.96 0.18 10.48
C SER A 42 14.93 1.02 9.18
N GLU A 43 14.69 0.38 8.04
CA GLU A 43 14.52 1.05 6.74
C GLU A 43 13.10 1.64 6.57
N ILE A 44 12.14 1.29 7.43
CA ILE A 44 10.78 1.82 7.36
C ILE A 44 10.72 3.14 8.14
N VAL A 45 10.59 4.23 7.38
CA VAL A 45 10.40 5.57 7.96
C VAL A 45 8.93 5.95 7.87
N MET A 46 8.25 6.01 9.01
CA MET A 46 6.87 6.51 9.10
C MET A 46 6.85 8.03 9.22
N ARG A 47 5.86 8.68 8.63
CA ARG A 47 5.65 10.12 8.80
C ARG A 47 4.73 10.38 9.99
N ASN A 48 5.13 11.34 10.81
CA ASN A 48 4.28 11.88 11.86
C ASN A 48 3.40 12.98 11.25
N ASN A 49 2.24 12.59 10.74
CA ASN A 49 1.29 13.54 10.17
C ASN A 49 0.61 14.31 11.32
N THR A 50 0.97 15.58 11.46
CA THR A 50 0.25 16.55 12.31
C THR A 50 -0.94 17.13 11.55
N LYS A 51 -1.90 17.75 12.25
CA LYS A 51 -3.13 18.33 11.67
C LYS A 51 -2.90 19.28 10.47
N ASN A 52 -1.71 19.85 10.31
CA ASN A 52 -1.38 20.84 9.27
C ASN A 52 -0.46 20.30 8.16
N THR A 53 -0.24 18.98 8.09
CA THR A 53 0.74 18.40 7.16
C THR A 53 0.13 18.30 5.75
N ILE A 54 0.71 19.00 4.77
CA ILE A 54 0.23 19.01 3.37
C ILE A 54 0.34 17.62 2.72
N ASN A 55 1.36 16.85 3.07
CA ASN A 55 1.52 15.49 2.57
C ASN A 55 0.96 14.49 3.60
N THR A 56 -0.01 13.70 3.16
CA THR A 56 -0.75 12.72 3.95
C THR A 56 -0.20 11.29 3.84
N ASP A 57 0.90 11.08 3.11
CA ASP A 57 1.58 9.79 3.00
C ASP A 57 1.94 9.21 4.39
N LEU A 58 1.71 7.91 4.59
CA LEU A 58 2.04 7.22 5.85
C LEU A 58 3.54 6.94 5.98
N PHE A 59 4.17 6.55 4.88
CA PHE A 59 5.57 6.15 4.82
C PHE A 59 6.37 7.15 3.99
N ASN A 60 7.55 7.51 4.47
CA ASN A 60 8.51 8.23 3.66
C ASN A 60 9.22 7.26 2.72
N ILE A 61 9.09 7.49 1.41
CA ILE A 61 9.76 6.69 0.41
C ILE A 61 11.08 7.39 0.06
N ASN A 62 12.19 6.86 0.57
CA ASN A 62 13.50 7.37 0.25
C ASN A 62 13.80 7.14 -1.25
N LYS A 63 13.69 8.19 -2.06
CA LYS A 63 14.07 8.16 -3.47
C LYS A 63 15.59 8.25 -3.58
N TRP A 64 16.30 7.14 -3.34
CA TRP A 64 17.73 7.10 -3.62
C TRP A 64 17.97 7.12 -5.14
N SER A 65 19.03 7.81 -5.57
CA SER A 65 19.29 8.19 -6.96
C SER A 65 19.73 7.07 -7.93
N PRO A 66 20.11 5.83 -7.56
CA PRO A 66 20.22 4.79 -8.57
C PRO A 66 18.84 4.16 -8.80
N ASN A 67 18.44 4.02 -10.07
CA ASN A 67 17.20 3.34 -10.53
C ASN A 67 16.90 1.99 -9.84
N ILE A 68 17.92 1.35 -9.28
CA ILE A 68 17.83 0.10 -8.52
C ILE A 68 17.05 0.28 -7.20
N ALA A 69 17.31 1.36 -6.44
CA ALA A 69 16.64 1.60 -5.16
C ALA A 69 15.18 2.07 -5.33
N GLN A 70 14.90 2.76 -6.44
CA GLN A 70 13.54 3.16 -6.82
C GLN A 70 12.64 1.96 -7.13
N ASN A 71 13.23 0.82 -7.51
CA ASN A 71 12.52 -0.44 -7.78
C ASN A 71 12.69 -1.48 -6.66
N SER A 72 13.15 -1.07 -5.47
CA SER A 72 13.29 -2.02 -4.37
C SER A 72 11.93 -2.60 -3.98
N SER A 73 11.91 -3.88 -3.61
CA SER A 73 10.70 -4.56 -3.15
C SER A 73 10.04 -3.83 -1.98
N LEU A 74 10.84 -3.27 -1.07
CA LEU A 74 10.36 -2.48 0.07
C LEU A 74 9.72 -1.16 -0.39
N THR A 75 10.37 -0.40 -1.28
CA THR A 75 9.83 0.83 -1.85
C THR A 75 8.45 0.60 -2.49
N ARG A 76 8.30 -0.49 -3.22
CA ARG A 76 7.02 -0.91 -3.82
C ARG A 76 5.95 -1.16 -2.75
N CYS A 77 6.31 -1.88 -1.69
CA CYS A 77 5.39 -2.16 -0.58
C CYS A 77 4.96 -0.89 0.17
N LEU A 78 5.88 0.03 0.42
CA LEU A 78 5.57 1.31 1.08
C LEU A 78 4.70 2.19 0.16
N SER A 79 4.97 2.20 -1.15
CA SER A 79 4.18 2.94 -2.14
C SER A 79 2.73 2.47 -2.22
N ILE A 80 2.48 1.15 -2.23
CA ILE A 80 1.11 0.64 -2.25
C ILE A 80 0.36 1.02 -0.97
N CYS A 81 1.03 0.98 0.19
CA CYS A 81 0.41 1.39 1.45
C CYS A 81 0.05 2.90 1.46
N ASN A 82 0.93 3.77 0.95
CA ASN A 82 0.61 5.20 0.81
C ASN A 82 -0.58 5.45 -0.12
N LYS A 83 -0.65 4.73 -1.25
CA LYS A 83 -1.80 4.82 -2.18
C LYS A 83 -3.09 4.33 -1.55
N LEU A 84 -3.05 3.33 -0.68
CA LEU A 84 -4.24 2.84 0.01
C LEU A 84 -4.69 3.78 1.14
N ALA A 85 -3.74 4.44 1.80
CA ALA A 85 -4.03 5.44 2.82
C ALA A 85 -4.60 6.74 2.24
N ASN A 86 -4.15 7.12 1.05
CA ASN A 86 -4.59 8.28 0.30
C ASN A 86 -5.06 7.84 -1.09
N PRO A 87 -6.20 7.15 -1.17
CA PRO A 87 -6.69 6.63 -2.43
C PRO A 87 -6.92 7.81 -3.40
N PRO A 88 -6.47 7.71 -4.67
CA PRO A 88 -6.68 8.77 -5.67
C PRO A 88 -8.15 8.93 -6.08
N PHE A 89 -9.05 8.17 -5.47
CA PHE A 89 -10.49 8.18 -5.64
C PHE A 89 -11.14 8.00 -4.26
N ASN A 90 -12.31 8.61 -4.06
CA ASN A 90 -13.07 8.42 -2.82
C ASN A 90 -13.51 6.95 -2.72
N ILE A 91 -12.95 6.22 -1.75
CA ILE A 91 -13.43 4.89 -1.40
C ILE A 91 -14.63 5.09 -0.48
N ILE A 92 -15.83 5.00 -1.04
CA ILE A 92 -17.06 4.94 -0.24
C ILE A 92 -17.11 3.53 0.37
N PHE A 93 -16.77 3.44 1.66
CA PHE A 93 -17.06 2.24 2.42
C PHE A 93 -18.55 2.28 2.76
N ASP A 94 -19.35 1.48 2.04
CA ASP A 94 -20.72 1.18 2.46
C ASP A 94 -20.64 0.17 3.61
N VAL A 95 -20.26 0.68 4.78
CA VAL A 95 -20.49 -0.03 6.03
C VAL A 95 -22.01 0.07 6.22
N GLY A 96 -22.73 -1.05 6.33
CA GLY A 96 -24.20 -1.16 6.31
C GLY A 96 -24.98 -0.38 7.40
N THR A 97 -24.41 0.69 7.92
CA THR A 97 -25.07 1.78 8.63
C THR A 97 -24.77 3.07 7.86
N HIS A 98 -25.80 3.69 7.27
CA HIS A 98 -25.75 4.96 6.55
C HIS A 98 -24.91 6.05 7.25
N GLN A 99 -23.60 6.05 7.05
CA GLN A 99 -22.73 7.17 7.38
C GLN A 99 -21.71 7.33 6.25
N THR A 100 -22.01 8.28 5.38
CA THR A 100 -21.09 8.76 4.35
C THR A 100 -19.96 9.50 5.05
N ILE A 101 -18.78 8.88 5.19
CA ILE A 101 -17.59 9.59 5.60
C ILE A 101 -17.12 10.41 4.39
N LYS A 102 -17.42 11.71 4.39
CA LYS A 102 -16.82 12.67 3.47
C LYS A 102 -15.47 13.08 4.03
N THR A 103 -14.40 12.77 3.32
CA THR A 103 -13.10 13.42 3.51
C THR A 103 -13.03 14.64 2.60
N ASN A 104 -12.79 15.81 3.19
CA ASN A 104 -12.58 17.08 2.49
C ASN A 104 -11.27 17.11 1.71
#